data_AF-A0A015MXT9-F1
#
_entry.id   AF-A0A015MXT9-F1
#
_cell.length_a   1.000
_cell.length_b   1.000
_cell.length_c   1.000
_cell.angle_alpha   90.00
_cell.angle_beta   90.00
_cell.angle_gamma   90.00
#
_symmetry.space_group_name_H-M   'P 1'
#
loop_
_entity.id
_entity.type
_entity.pdbx_description
1 polymer ?
#
loop_
_entity_poly.entity_id
_entity_poly.type
_entity_poly.pdbx_seq_one_letter_code
_entity_poly.pdbx_strand_id
1 'polypeptide(L)'
;MSSSSTDSTTVNDTNTINVNTTSIFDTIIYSSGRVEWLDDQIAALIEQRRLRNFEYHYQIAGRNRKNFWNSVANKVNKRCRSNYLGKQCQTKFNGLVTGYYDQLLVIANDPRGARSRAGAIFF
;
A
#
# COMPACT_ATOMS: atom_id res chain seq x y z
N MET A 1 10.29 45.00 37.44
CA MET A 1 9.00 44.79 36.74
C MET A 1 9.18 43.56 35.87
N SER A 2 8.35 42.55 36.09
CA SER A 2 8.55 41.16 35.71
C SER A 2 8.52 40.93 34.20
N SER A 3 9.52 40.20 33.68
CA SER A 3 9.49 39.63 32.34
C SER A 3 8.78 38.28 32.38
N SER A 4 7.72 38.17 31.58
CA SER A 4 6.90 36.96 31.41
C SER A 4 7.62 35.97 30.51
N SER A 5 7.81 34.73 30.98
CA SER A 5 8.25 33.61 30.16
C SER A 5 7.18 32.53 30.25
N THR A 6 6.42 32.36 29.17
CA THR A 6 5.44 31.27 29.04
C THR A 6 6.14 30.04 28.49
N ASP A 7 6.08 28.95 29.25
CA ASP A 7 6.58 27.61 28.94
C ASP A 7 6.13 27.12 27.56
N SER A 8 7.08 26.56 26.81
CA SER A 8 6.80 25.78 25.60
C SER A 8 6.67 24.30 25.98
N THR A 9 5.45 23.82 26.12
CA THR A 9 5.18 22.39 26.28
C THR A 9 5.42 21.68 24.94
N THR A 10 6.51 20.94 24.86
CA THR A 10 6.81 20.00 23.78
C THR A 10 5.97 18.75 23.97
N VAL A 11 4.93 18.57 23.15
CA VAL A 11 4.21 17.30 23.07
C VAL A 11 5.00 16.36 22.17
N ASN A 12 5.84 15.52 22.77
CA ASN A 12 6.54 14.42 22.12
C ASN A 12 5.66 13.17 22.13
N ASP A 13 4.67 13.09 21.24
CA ASP A 13 3.92 11.85 21.02
C ASP A 13 4.57 11.06 19.88
N THR A 14 5.74 10.48 20.13
CA THR A 14 6.26 9.39 19.30
C THR A 14 5.62 8.08 19.73
N ASN A 15 4.35 7.89 19.38
CA ASN A 15 3.78 6.55 19.32
C ASN A 15 4.26 5.91 18.01
N THR A 16 5.46 5.34 18.07
CA THR A 16 6.00 4.46 17.04
C THR A 16 5.19 3.17 17.07
N ILE A 17 4.03 3.18 16.39
CA ILE A 17 3.26 1.97 16.16
C ILE A 17 4.08 1.10 15.20
N ASN A 18 4.85 0.18 15.76
CA ASN A 18 5.46 -0.92 15.01
C ASN A 18 4.36 -1.93 14.67
N VAL A 19 3.52 -1.59 13.69
CA VAL A 19 2.54 -2.51 13.12
C VAL A 19 3.21 -3.40 12.09
N ASN A 20 3.87 -4.46 12.57
CA ASN A 20 3.92 -5.72 11.83
C ASN A 20 2.55 -6.42 11.98
N THR A 21 1.46 -5.72 11.66
CA THR A 21 0.15 -6.35 11.54
C THR A 21 0.07 -6.92 10.14
N THR A 22 0.56 -8.15 9.98
CA THR A 22 0.04 -9.03 8.94
C THR A 22 -1.47 -9.07 9.17
N SER A 23 -2.18 -8.37 8.31
CA SER A 23 -3.60 -8.13 8.46
C SER A 23 -4.31 -9.47 8.39
N ILE A 24 -5.37 -9.70 9.18
CA ILE A 24 -6.22 -10.91 9.07
C ILE A 24 -6.72 -11.10 7.62
N PHE A 25 -6.71 -10.03 6.82
CA PHE A 25 -7.00 -10.03 5.39
C PHE A 25 -5.85 -10.52 4.49
N ASP A 26 -4.59 -10.41 4.92
CA ASP A 26 -3.48 -11.09 4.25
C ASP A 26 -3.78 -12.59 4.22
N THR A 27 -4.25 -13.18 5.31
CA THR A 27 -4.66 -14.60 5.34
C THR A 27 -5.78 -14.95 4.34
N ILE A 28 -6.72 -14.05 4.07
CA ILE A 28 -7.88 -14.31 3.18
C ILE A 28 -7.57 -14.08 1.69
N ILE A 29 -6.59 -13.24 1.36
CA ILE A 29 -6.18 -13.04 -0.04
C ILE A 29 -5.27 -14.17 -0.54
N TYR A 30 -4.51 -14.81 0.36
CA TYR A 30 -3.56 -15.88 0.01
C TYR A 30 -4.25 -17.22 -0.33
N SER A 31 -5.49 -17.44 0.12
CA SER A 31 -6.21 -18.72 -0.05
C SER A 31 -6.88 -18.93 -1.42
N SER A 32 -6.79 -17.99 -2.35
CA SER A 32 -7.53 -18.01 -3.62
C SER A 32 -6.65 -18.33 -4.85
N GLY A 33 -5.85 -19.41 -4.86
CA GLY A 33 -5.27 -20.04 -6.08
C GLY A 33 -4.55 -19.14 -7.10
N ARG A 34 -4.22 -17.89 -6.73
CA ARG A 34 -3.49 -16.92 -7.53
C ARG A 34 -2.01 -17.16 -7.30
N VAL A 35 -1.18 -16.82 -8.29
CA VAL A 35 0.28 -16.75 -8.13
C VAL A 35 0.58 -16.07 -6.79
N GLU A 36 1.13 -16.85 -5.86
CA GLU A 36 1.40 -16.39 -4.52
C GLU A 36 2.55 -15.38 -4.61
N TRP A 37 2.29 -14.16 -4.12
CA TRP A 37 3.32 -13.13 -4.02
C TRP A 37 3.89 -13.24 -2.62
N LEU A 38 5.17 -13.57 -2.51
CA LEU A 38 5.89 -13.58 -1.24
C LEU A 38 5.93 -12.16 -0.65
N ASP A 39 5.99 -12.07 0.67
CA ASP A 39 6.01 -10.79 1.38
C ASP A 39 7.15 -9.88 0.91
N ASP A 40 8.34 -10.44 0.68
CA ASP A 40 9.49 -9.71 0.15
C ASP A 40 9.23 -9.14 -1.26
N GLN A 41 8.48 -9.86 -2.09
CA GLN A 41 8.10 -9.41 -3.44
C GLN A 41 7.05 -8.29 -3.38
N ILE A 42 6.10 -8.40 -2.44
CA ILE A 42 5.11 -7.36 -2.17
C ILE A 42 5.80 -6.09 -1.65
N ALA A 43 6.70 -6.23 -0.69
CA ALA A 43 7.47 -5.12 -0.13
C ALA A 43 8.31 -4.42 -1.21
N ALA A 44 9.02 -5.20 -2.06
CA ALA A 44 9.78 -4.65 -3.17
C ALA A 44 8.88 -3.90 -4.18
N LEU A 45 7.69 -4.41 -4.47
CA LEU A 45 6.73 -3.75 -5.35
C LEU A 45 6.22 -2.41 -4.77
N ILE A 46 5.85 -2.41 -3.49
CA ILE A 46 5.38 -1.19 -2.79
C ILE A 46 6.51 -0.15 -2.77
N GLU A 47 7.73 -0.55 -2.44
CA GLU A 47 8.88 0.35 -2.38
C GLU A 47 9.16 0.99 -3.75
N GLN A 48 9.22 0.19 -4.82
CA GLN A 48 9.41 0.72 -6.18
C GLN A 48 8.29 1.69 -6.57
N ARG A 49 7.03 1.40 -6.21
CA ARG A 49 5.94 2.33 -6.48
C ARG A 49 6.02 3.60 -5.66
N ARG A 50 6.44 3.52 -4.40
CA ARG A 50 6.58 4.68 -3.52
C ARG A 50 7.69 5.61 -4.02
N LEU A 51 8.86 5.06 -4.34
CA LEU A 51 10.01 5.82 -4.83
C LEU A 51 9.71 6.55 -6.14
N ARG A 52 8.92 5.93 -7.02
CA ARG A 52 8.58 6.48 -8.34
C ARG A 52 7.17 7.04 -8.42
N ASN A 53 6.59 7.42 -7.28
CA ASN A 53 5.22 7.92 -7.23
C ASN A 53 5.07 9.25 -7.98
N PHE A 54 6.04 10.14 -7.80
CA PHE A 54 6.06 11.42 -8.51
C PHE A 54 6.13 11.22 -10.03
N GLU A 55 7.02 10.34 -10.50
CA GLU A 55 7.12 9.98 -11.91
C GLU A 55 5.77 9.48 -12.46
N TYR A 56 5.13 8.56 -11.73
CA TYR A 56 3.87 7.94 -12.15
C TYR A 56 2.73 8.93 -12.35
N HIS A 57 2.62 9.93 -11.48
CA HIS A 57 1.53 10.89 -11.48
C HIS A 57 1.80 12.12 -12.34
N TYR A 58 3.06 12.56 -12.46
CA TYR A 58 3.38 13.89 -13.00
C TYR A 58 4.36 13.87 -14.19
N GLN A 59 5.17 12.83 -14.38
CA GLN A 59 6.17 12.80 -15.47
C GLN A 59 5.75 11.94 -16.67
N ILE A 60 4.79 11.03 -16.51
CA ILE A 60 4.28 10.22 -17.61
C ILE A 60 3.13 10.95 -18.31
N ALA A 61 3.38 11.44 -19.52
CA ALA A 61 2.35 12.04 -20.35
C ALA A 61 1.36 10.98 -20.88
N GLY A 62 0.07 11.32 -20.83
CA GLY A 62 -1.00 10.48 -21.36
C GLY A 62 -1.42 9.31 -20.46
N ARG A 63 -2.29 8.44 -21.00
CA ARG A 63 -2.91 7.35 -20.22
C ARG A 63 -2.08 6.07 -20.19
N ASN A 64 -1.12 5.92 -21.11
CA ASN A 64 -0.35 4.69 -21.25
C ASN A 64 0.78 4.64 -20.22
N ARG A 65 0.65 3.71 -19.25
CA ARG A 65 1.66 3.49 -18.20
C ARG A 65 2.36 2.13 -18.33
N LYS A 66 2.27 1.47 -19.50
CA LYS A 66 2.84 0.14 -19.74
C LYS A 66 4.35 0.10 -19.50
N ASN A 67 5.09 1.06 -20.06
CA ASN A 67 6.55 1.11 -19.95
C ASN A 67 7.00 1.32 -18.51
N PHE A 68 6.29 2.18 -17.76
CA PHE A 68 6.52 2.36 -16.34
C PHE A 68 6.38 1.05 -15.57
N TRP A 69 5.26 0.34 -15.77
CA TRP A 69 5.02 -0.91 -15.06
C TRP A 69 6.00 -2.02 -15.46
N ASN A 70 6.42 -2.10 -16.72
CA ASN A 70 7.48 -3.01 -17.15
C ASN A 70 8.80 -2.69 -16.45
N SER A 71 9.14 -1.41 -16.32
CA SER A 71 10.34 -0.97 -15.60
C SER A 71 10.27 -1.33 -14.10
N VAL A 72 9.11 -1.16 -13.46
CA VAL A 72 8.88 -1.62 -12.08
C VAL A 72 9.06 -3.14 -11.96
N ALA A 73 8.45 -3.91 -12.87
CA ALA A 73 8.58 -5.37 -12.88
C ALA A 73 10.05 -5.81 -12.99
N ASN A 74 10.82 -5.19 -13.88
CA ASN A 74 12.25 -5.49 -14.03
C ASN A 74 13.04 -5.26 -12.73
N LYS A 75 12.73 -4.21 -11.97
CA LYS A 75 13.39 -3.93 -10.68
C LYS A 75 13.00 -4.96 -9.61
N VAL A 76 11.71 -5.30 -9.52
CA VAL A 76 11.21 -6.34 -8.59
C VAL A 76 11.84 -7.70 -8.93
N ASN A 77 11.79 -8.10 -10.21
CA ASN A 77 12.35 -9.36 -10.69
C ASN A 77 13.85 -9.47 -10.43
N LYS A 78 14.60 -8.39 -10.66
CA LYS A 78 16.05 -8.37 -10.36
C LYS A 78 16.33 -8.56 -8.87
N ARG A 79 15.52 -7.98 -7.98
CA ARG A 79 15.71 -8.07 -6.53
C ARG A 79 15.28 -9.42 -5.97
N CYS A 80 14.10 -9.90 -6.39
CA CYS A 80 13.45 -11.06 -5.78
C CYS A 80 13.61 -12.36 -6.59
N ARG A 81 14.42 -12.33 -7.66
CA ARG A 81 14.62 -13.46 -8.59
C ARG A 81 13.30 -14.05 -9.12
N SER A 82 12.34 -13.16 -9.40
CA SER A 82 11.01 -13.51 -9.94
C SER A 82 10.90 -13.20 -11.44
N ASN A 83 9.77 -13.52 -12.06
CA ASN A 83 9.51 -13.35 -13.50
C ASN A 83 8.18 -12.62 -13.80
N TYR A 84 7.80 -11.66 -12.96
CA TYR A 84 6.55 -10.91 -13.13
C TYR A 84 6.56 -9.99 -14.37
N LEU A 85 5.42 -9.94 -15.05
CA LEU A 85 5.13 -8.95 -16.08
C LEU A 85 4.67 -7.64 -15.43
N GLY A 86 4.91 -6.50 -16.11
CA GLY A 86 4.45 -5.20 -15.63
C GLY A 86 2.95 -5.14 -15.36
N LYS A 87 2.14 -5.83 -16.19
CA LYS A 87 0.69 -5.93 -15.96
C LYS A 87 0.35 -6.66 -14.65
N GLN A 88 1.11 -7.69 -14.27
CA GLN A 88 0.92 -8.41 -13.00
C GLN A 88 1.28 -7.52 -11.82
N CYS A 89 2.39 -6.78 -11.88
CA CYS A 89 2.76 -5.78 -10.88
C CYS A 89 1.68 -4.70 -10.73
N GLN A 90 1.14 -4.18 -11.84
CA GLN A 90 0.06 -3.19 -11.83
C GLN A 90 -1.18 -3.74 -11.12
N THR A 91 -1.64 -4.92 -11.53
CA THR A 91 -2.84 -5.53 -10.97
C THR A 91 -2.67 -5.81 -9.48
N LYS A 92 -1.52 -6.36 -9.06
CA LYS A 92 -1.23 -6.63 -7.65
C LYS A 92 -1.21 -5.33 -6.84
N PHE A 93 -0.48 -4.30 -7.30
CA PHE A 93 -0.40 -3.01 -6.59
C PHE A 93 -1.77 -2.34 -6.45
N ASN A 94 -2.56 -2.31 -7.52
CA ASN A 94 -3.91 -1.75 -7.46
C ASN A 94 -4.79 -2.52 -6.45
N GLY A 95 -4.68 -3.86 -6.42
CA GLY A 95 -5.37 -4.67 -5.43
C GLY A 95 -4.97 -4.36 -3.99
N LEU A 96 -3.68 -4.12 -3.73
CA LEU A 96 -3.18 -3.70 -2.41
C LEU A 96 -3.78 -2.34 -2.00
N VAL A 97 -3.80 -1.37 -2.92
CA VAL A 97 -4.36 -0.04 -2.68
C VAL A 97 -5.87 -0.11 -2.41
N THR A 98 -6.62 -0.87 -3.22
CA THR A 98 -8.06 -1.07 -2.99
C THR A 98 -8.30 -1.74 -1.63
N GLY A 99 -7.56 -2.80 -1.30
CA GLY A 99 -7.69 -3.48 -0.02
C GLY A 99 -7.44 -2.55 1.18
N TYR A 100 -6.44 -1.66 1.08
CA TYR A 100 -6.19 -0.65 2.10
C TYR A 100 -7.35 0.34 2.26
N TYR A 101 -7.91 0.85 1.16
CA TYR A 101 -9.05 1.78 1.24
C TYR A 101 -10.32 1.11 1.78
N ASP A 102 -10.58 -0.13 1.38
CA ASP A 102 -11.71 -0.90 1.91
C ASP A 102 -11.59 -1.05 3.44
N GLN A 103 -10.39 -1.32 3.96
CA GLN A 103 -10.14 -1.39 5.40
C GLN A 103 -10.42 -0.05 6.10
N LEU A 104 -9.97 1.06 5.54
CA LEU A 104 -10.24 2.39 6.11
C LEU A 104 -11.74 2.70 6.17
N LEU A 105 -12.50 2.33 5.15
CA LEU A 105 -13.96 2.53 5.13
C LEU A 105 -14.68 1.69 6.17
N VAL A 106 -14.25 0.44 6.35
CA VAL A 106 -14.77 -0.48 7.39
C VAL A 106 -14.49 0.09 8.79
N ILE A 107 -13.25 0.54 9.06
CA ILE A 107 -12.88 1.14 10.35
C ILE A 107 -13.66 2.43 10.62
N ALA A 108 -13.90 3.24 9.59
CA ALA A 108 -14.68 4.47 9.69
C ALA A 108 -16.19 4.23 9.89
N ASN A 109 -16.65 2.97 9.90
CA ASN A 109 -18.06 2.58 9.90
C ASN A 109 -18.86 3.25 8.75
N ASP A 110 -18.21 3.46 7.60
CA ASP A 110 -18.84 4.03 6.43
C ASP A 110 -19.67 2.94 5.71
N PRO A 111 -20.93 3.22 5.31
CA PRO A 111 -21.78 2.25 4.61
C PRO A 111 -21.19 1.76 3.27
N ARG A 112 -20.23 2.48 2.67
CA ARG A 112 -19.47 2.00 1.50
C ARG A 112 -18.51 0.88 1.89
N GLY A 113 -17.99 0.89 3.12
CA GLY A 113 -17.18 -0.18 3.70
C GLY A 113 -17.96 -1.48 3.79
N ALA A 114 -19.22 -1.45 4.24
CA ALA A 114 -20.12 -2.61 4.31
C ALA A 114 -20.39 -3.27 2.94
N ARG A 115 -20.32 -2.49 1.85
CA ARG A 115 -20.46 -2.99 0.46
C ARG A 115 -19.19 -3.62 -0.09
N SER A 116 -18.04 -3.42 0.55
CA SER A 116 -16.80 -4.07 0.15
C SER A 116 -16.82 -5.55 0.52
N ARG A 117 -16.01 -6.37 -0.16
CA ARG A 117 -15.88 -7.80 0.18
C ARG A 117 -15.43 -8.01 1.63
N ALA A 118 -14.65 -7.06 2.17
CA ALA A 118 -14.26 -7.05 3.58
C ALA A 118 -15.48 -6.75 4.46
N GLY A 119 -16.21 -5.66 4.19
CA GLY A 119 -17.40 -5.31 4.97
C GLY A 119 -18.43 -6.42 5.05
N ALA A 120 -18.71 -7.10 3.93
CA ALA A 120 -19.66 -8.23 3.87
C ALA A 120 -19.24 -9.49 4.64
N ILE A 121 -17.97 -9.61 5.07
CA ILE A 121 -17.48 -10.75 5.87
C ILE A 121 -17.55 -10.45 7.36
N PHE A 122 -17.39 -9.19 7.75
CA PHE A 122 -17.25 -8.79 9.17
C PHE A 122 -18.52 -8.14 9.75
N PHE A 123 -19.47 -7.72 8.90
CA PHE A 123 -20.75 -7.11 9.27
C PHE A 123 -21.89 -7.71 8.44
#